data_AF-A0AB37MNX5-F1
#
_entry.id   AF-A0AB37MNX5-F1
#
_cell.length_a   1.000
_cell.length_b   1.000
_cell.length_c   1.000
_cell.angle_alpha   90.00
_cell.angle_beta   90.00
_cell.angle_gamma   90.00
#
_symmetry.space_group_name_H-M   'P 1'
#
loop_
_entity.id
_entity.type
_entity.pdbx_description
1 polymer ?
#
loop_
_entity_poly.entity_id
_entity_poly.type
_entity_poly.pdbx_seq_one_letter_code
_entity_poly.pdbx_strand_id
1 'polypeptide(L)'
;LARMNEHVTVARRSGSDWWVGSLNNGTERDLKLELDFLSEGDYQATIYTDAEDVERNPNNLDRLVRKVTRKDIIELNLARDGGALLHITKL
;
A
#
# COMPACT_ATOMS: atom_id res chain seq x y z
N LEU A 1 3.94 -0.42 -10.31
CA LEU A 1 2.56 -0.73 -10.75
C LEU A 1 1.92 0.55 -11.26
N ALA A 2 1.65 0.67 -12.56
CA ALA A 2 0.99 1.86 -13.10
C ALA A 2 0.33 1.54 -14.44
N ARG A 3 -0.87 2.07 -14.65
CA ARG A 3 -1.53 2.08 -15.95
C ARG A 3 -2.36 3.34 -16.06
N MET A 4 -2.17 4.07 -17.16
CA MET A 4 -2.81 5.37 -17.39
C MET A 4 -4.35 5.25 -17.27
N ASN A 5 -4.98 6.23 -16.62
CA ASN A 5 -6.42 6.28 -16.32
C ASN A 5 -6.97 5.12 -15.48
N GLU A 6 -6.11 4.25 -14.94
CA GLU A 6 -6.53 3.08 -14.18
C GLU A 6 -6.02 3.12 -12.75
N HIS A 7 -4.71 3.10 -12.54
CA HIS A 7 -4.13 3.14 -11.21
C HIS A 7 -2.67 3.58 -11.26
N VAL A 8 -2.16 4.02 -10.11
CA VAL A 8 -0.74 4.27 -9.91
C VAL A 8 -0.34 3.91 -8.48
N THR A 9 0.77 3.20 -8.34
CA THR A 9 1.42 2.96 -7.05
C THR A 9 2.81 3.58 -7.07
N VAL A 10 3.10 4.45 -6.11
CA VAL A 10 4.37 5.18 -6.00
C VAL A 10 5.00 4.91 -4.64
N ALA A 11 6.25 4.46 -4.65
CA ALA A 11 7.09 4.40 -3.45
C ALA A 11 8.04 5.60 -3.44
N ARG A 12 8.13 6.29 -2.30
CA ARG A 12 9.08 7.39 -2.06
C ARG A 12 9.82 7.17 -0.76
N ARG A 13 11.09 7.52 -0.73
CA ARG A 13 11.96 7.41 0.44
C ARG A 13 12.23 8.78 1.04
N SER A 14 12.17 8.90 2.36
CA SER A 14 12.61 10.07 3.12
C SER A 14 13.47 9.60 4.29
N GLY A 15 14.78 9.86 4.25
CA GLY A 15 15.72 9.30 5.22
C GLY A 15 15.76 7.76 5.15
N SER A 16 15.47 7.09 6.26
CA SER A 16 15.34 5.62 6.35
C SER A 16 13.97 5.10 5.93
N ASP A 17 12.97 5.97 5.88
CA ASP A 17 11.58 5.58 5.82
C ASP A 17 11.10 5.54 4.38
N TRP A 18 10.19 4.60 4.13
CA TRP A 18 9.49 4.49 2.87
C TRP A 18 8.01 4.79 3.04
N TRP A 19 7.48 5.56 2.11
CA TRP A 19 6.06 5.86 1.98
C TRP A 19 5.60 5.32 0.63
N VAL A 20 4.59 4.46 0.64
CA VAL A 20 4.00 3.92 -0.58
C VAL A 20 2.54 4.32 -0.64
N GLY A 21 2.13 4.98 -1.72
CA GLY A 21 0.73 5.34 -1.97
C GLY A 21 0.24 4.67 -3.24
N SER A 22 -0.98 4.14 -3.20
CA SER A 22 -1.70 3.63 -4.36
C SER A 22 -3.01 4.37 -4.54
N LEU A 23 -3.27 4.85 -5.74
CA LEU A 23 -4.54 5.46 -6.14
C LEU A 23 -5.18 4.60 -7.23
N ASN A 24 -6.49 4.38 -7.12
CA ASN A 24 -7.27 3.59 -8.04
C ASN A 24 -8.36 4.42 -8.73
N ASN A 25 -8.85 3.94 -9.88
CA ASN A 25 -10.04 4.47 -10.52
C ASN A 25 -11.30 3.69 -10.06
N GLY A 26 -12.43 3.94 -10.70
CA GLY A 26 -13.73 3.32 -10.36
C GLY A 26 -13.86 1.83 -10.67
N THR A 27 -12.76 1.07 -10.80
CA THR A 27 -12.74 -0.39 -10.97
C THR A 27 -11.95 -1.01 -9.83
N GLU A 28 -12.53 -1.97 -9.10
CA GLU A 28 -11.84 -2.71 -8.04
C GLU A 28 -10.62 -3.48 -8.58
N ARG A 29 -9.54 -3.54 -7.79
CA ARG A 29 -8.29 -4.16 -8.22
C ARG A 29 -7.52 -4.76 -7.07
N ASP A 30 -6.96 -5.94 -7.33
CA ASP A 30 -5.93 -6.52 -6.48
C ASP A 30 -4.56 -6.29 -7.13
N LEU A 31 -3.69 -5.55 -6.44
CA LEU A 31 -2.32 -5.33 -6.87
C LEU A 31 -1.33 -6.04 -5.94
N LYS A 32 -0.25 -6.56 -6.52
CA LYS A 32 0.86 -7.18 -5.77
C LYS A 32 2.05 -6.23 -5.72
N LEU A 33 2.27 -5.62 -4.58
CA LEU A 33 3.42 -4.75 -4.33
C LEU A 33 4.59 -5.59 -3.80
N GLU A 34 5.58 -5.80 -4.66
CA GLU A 34 6.87 -6.37 -4.24
C GLU A 34 7.67 -5.32 -3.46
N LEU A 35 8.26 -5.71 -2.33
CA LEU A 35 9.08 -4.83 -1.49
C LEU A 35 10.58 -4.88 -1.82
N ASP A 36 10.94 -5.29 -3.03
CA ASP A 36 12.31 -5.52 -3.48
C ASP A 36 13.19 -4.24 -3.55
N PHE A 37 12.54 -3.07 -3.51
CA PHE A 37 13.17 -1.76 -3.39
C PHE A 37 13.76 -1.49 -1.99
N LEU A 38 13.34 -2.23 -0.97
CA LEU A 38 13.91 -2.14 0.36
C LEU A 38 15.31 -2.74 0.39
N SER A 39 16.26 -2.10 1.09
CA SER A 39 17.55 -2.73 1.39
C SER A 39 17.39 -3.96 2.29
N GLU A 40 18.41 -4.82 2.38
CA GLU A 40 18.40 -5.94 3.33
C GLU A 40 18.15 -5.48 4.78
N GLY A 41 17.47 -6.35 5.53
CA GLY A 41 17.10 -6.12 6.91
C GLY A 41 15.61 -6.32 7.17
N ASP A 42 15.25 -6.08 8.43
CA ASP A 42 13.90 -6.16 8.94
C ASP A 42 13.27 -4.76 8.98
N TYR A 43 11.97 -4.69 8.68
CA TYR A 43 11.20 -3.46 8.68
C TYR A 43 9.85 -3.69 9.37
N GLN A 44 9.24 -2.62 9.85
CA GLN A 44 7.84 -2.58 10.22
C GLN A 44 7.08 -1.83 9.13
N ALA A 45 6.04 -2.46 8.58
CA ALA A 45 5.08 -1.83 7.68
C ALA A 45 3.79 -1.54 8.45
N THR A 46 3.40 -0.26 8.51
CA THR A 46 2.02 0.15 8.83
C THR A 46 1.29 0.36 7.52
N ILE A 47 0.18 -0.34 7.33
CA ILE A 47 -0.58 -0.45 6.09
C ILE A 47 -1.99 0.04 6.38
N TYR A 48 -2.48 0.95 5.55
CA TYR A 48 -3.85 1.43 5.53
C TYR A 48 -4.51 1.05 4.21
N THR A 49 -5.68 0.44 4.27
CA THR A 49 -6.48 0.04 3.11
C THR A 49 -7.92 0.48 3.27
N ASP A 50 -8.65 0.50 2.17
CA ASP A 50 -10.12 0.60 2.19
C ASP A 50 -10.69 -0.52 3.08
N ALA A 51 -11.66 -0.17 3.94
CA ALA A 51 -12.40 -1.14 4.74
C ALA A 51 -13.52 -1.80 3.92
N GLU A 52 -14.07 -2.92 4.41
CA GLU A 52 -15.16 -3.63 3.72
C GLU A 52 -16.41 -2.74 3.47
N ASP A 53 -16.66 -1.75 4.33
CA ASP A 53 -17.81 -0.84 4.23
C ASP A 53 -17.52 0.49 3.51
N VAL A 54 -16.39 0.61 2.80
CA VAL A 54 -15.90 1.86 2.18
C VAL A 54 -16.92 2.58 1.30
N GLU A 55 -17.81 1.85 0.58
CA GLU A 55 -18.86 2.48 -0.23
C GLU A 55 -19.85 3.31 0.60
N ARG A 56 -20.10 2.89 1.86
CA ARG A 56 -21.01 3.57 2.79
C ARG A 56 -20.26 4.52 3.73
N ASN A 57 -19.02 4.19 4.06
CA ASN A 57 -18.21 4.91 5.03
C ASN A 57 -16.76 5.09 4.53
N PRO A 58 -16.51 6.01 3.58
CA PRO A 58 -15.22 6.13 2.92
C PRO A 58 -14.07 6.62 3.83
N ASN A 59 -14.39 7.07 5.05
CA ASN A 59 -13.39 7.48 6.04
C ASN A 59 -12.99 6.33 6.98
N ASN A 60 -13.66 5.19 6.92
CA ASN A 60 -13.28 4.00 7.67
C ASN A 60 -12.19 3.25 6.90
N LEU A 61 -11.04 3.08 7.54
CA LEU A 61 -9.87 2.43 6.95
C LEU A 61 -9.41 1.30 7.86
N ASP A 62 -9.06 0.19 7.24
CA ASP A 62 -8.37 -0.89 7.95
C ASP A 62 -6.90 -0.53 8.15
N ARG A 63 -6.39 -0.81 9.34
CA ARG A 63 -4.98 -0.59 9.70
C ARG A 63 -4.32 -1.88 10.14
N LEU A 64 -3.28 -2.28 9.43
CA LEU A 64 -2.44 -3.45 9.75
C LEU A 64 -1.01 -3.02 10.02
N VAL A 65 -0.41 -3.51 11.11
CA VAL A 65 1.02 -3.35 11.38
C VAL A 65 1.67 -4.73 11.35
N ARG A 66 2.70 -4.92 10.51
CA ARG A 66 3.42 -6.20 10.43
C ARG A 66 4.90 -6.02 10.14
N LYS A 67 5.70 -7.00 10.56
CA LYS A 67 7.11 -7.11 10.19
C LYS A 67 7.23 -7.60 8.75
N VAL A 68 8.12 -6.99 7.97
CA VAL A 68 8.39 -7.34 6.56
C VAL A 68 9.87 -7.21 6.24
N THR A 69 10.26 -7.79 5.11
CA THR A 69 11.57 -7.78 4.50
C THR A 69 11.43 -7.46 3.01
N ARG A 70 12.56 -7.27 2.32
CA ARG A 70 12.57 -7.07 0.86
C ARG A 70 12.03 -8.25 0.03
N LYS A 71 11.79 -9.41 0.65
CA LYS A 71 11.28 -10.61 -0.03
C LYS A 71 9.76 -10.72 0.03
N ASP A 72 9.12 -9.86 0.82
CA ASP A 72 7.68 -9.90 1.02
C ASP A 72 6.93 -9.23 -0.12
N ILE A 73 5.70 -9.71 -0.33
CA ILE A 73 4.71 -9.12 -1.22
C ILE A 73 3.56 -8.61 -0.35
N ILE A 74 3.13 -7.37 -0.58
CA ILE A 74 1.90 -6.83 -0.01
C ILE A 74 0.80 -6.93 -1.07
N GLU A 75 -0.30 -7.58 -0.74
CA GLU A 75 -1.53 -7.53 -1.53
C GLU A 75 -2.25 -6.22 -1.19
N LEU A 76 -2.54 -5.42 -2.20
CA LEU A 76 -3.29 -4.18 -2.11
C LEU A 76 -4.65 -4.41 -2.78
N ASN A 77 -5.65 -4.69 -1.98
CA ASN A 77 -7.03 -4.83 -2.43
C ASN A 77 -7.63 -3.43 -2.44
N LEU A 78 -7.77 -2.84 -3.62
CA LEU A 78 -8.23 -1.47 -3.82
C LEU A 78 -9.70 -1.49 -4.19
N ALA A 79 -10.53 -0.83 -3.39
CA ALA A 79 -11.91 -0.61 -3.75
C ALA A 79 -12.02 0.37 -4.95
N ARG A 80 -13.23 0.51 -5.49
CA ARG A 80 -13.53 1.52 -6.51
C ARG A 80 -13.24 2.91 -5.96
N ASP A 81 -12.49 3.70 -6.73
CA ASP A 81 -12.08 5.07 -6.37
C ASP A 81 -11.29 5.17 -5.05
N GLY A 82 -10.85 4.02 -4.52
CA GLY A 82 -10.11 3.89 -3.27
C GLY A 82 -8.60 3.86 -3.46
N GLY A 83 -7.91 3.27 -2.49
CA GLY A 83 -6.46 3.29 -2.45
C GLY A 83 -5.85 2.55 -1.26
N ALA A 84 -4.53 2.72 -1.14
CA ALA A 84 -3.78 2.20 0.00
C ALA A 84 -2.59 3.12 0.33
N LEU A 85 -2.21 3.16 1.61
CA LEU A 85 -1.03 3.87 2.11
C LEU A 85 -0.19 2.94 2.98
N LEU A 86 1.11 2.91 2.74
CA LEU A 86 2.07 2.20 3.57
C LEU A 86 3.12 3.17 4.10
N HIS A 87 3.41 3.06 5.39
CA HIS A 87 4.61 3.63 6.01
C HIS A 87 5.49 2.48 6.48
N ILE A 88 6.69 2.39 5.93
CA ILE A 88 7.64 1.30 6.19
C ILE A 88 8.89 1.90 6.81
N THR A 89 9.19 1.47 8.04
CA THR A 89 10.33 1.94 8.83
C THR A 89 11.29 0.79 9.08
N LYS A 90 12.59 1.06 9.03
CA LYS A 90 13.60 0.06 9.38
C LYS A 90 13.55 -0.25 10.88
N LEU A 91 13.73 -1.52 11.23
CA LEU A 91 13.86 -1.99 12.62
C LEU A 91 15.34 -2.03 13.07
#